data_AF-A0A016QL17-F1
#
_entry.id   AF-A0A016QL17-F1
#
_cell.length_a   1.000
_cell.length_b   1.000
_cell.length_c   1.000
_cell.angle_alpha   90.00
_cell.angle_beta   90.00
_cell.angle_gamma   90.00
#
_symmetry.space_group_name_H-M   'P 1'
#
loop_
_entity.id
_entity.type
_entity.pdbx_description
1 polymer ?
#
loop_
_entity_poly.entity_id
_entity_poly.type
_entity_poly.pdbx_seq_one_letter_code
_entity_poly.pdbx_strand_id
1 'polypeptide(L)'
;MPASTTGTGLERLAVRVLLRLQAEPGKYTARSLARELGETANRVNRVILAIEDEIGIERAGAYGVITVKSRNETREDQDVHDSEVKRA
;
A
#
# COMPACT_ATOMS: atom_id res chain seq x y z
N MET A 1 16.08 27.63 16.01
CA MET A 1 15.93 26.37 16.77
C MET A 1 15.23 25.36 15.86
N PRO A 2 15.75 24.13 15.67
CA PRO A 2 15.05 23.13 14.87
C PRO A 2 13.85 22.60 15.66
N ALA A 3 12.67 22.57 15.02
CA ALA A 3 11.44 22.11 15.64
C ALA A 3 11.52 20.60 15.89
N SER A 4 11.70 20.21 17.15
CA SER A 4 11.52 18.83 17.63
C SER A 4 10.05 18.44 17.44
N THR A 5 9.74 17.93 16.26
CA THR A 5 8.41 17.40 15.93
C THR A 5 8.29 16.05 16.63
N THR A 6 7.61 16.02 17.78
CA THR A 6 7.37 14.83 18.62
C THR A 6 6.50 13.75 17.96
N GLY A 7 6.14 13.92 16.69
CA GLY A 7 5.50 12.88 15.89
C GLY A 7 6.55 12.04 15.17
N THR A 8 6.31 10.73 15.05
CA THR A 8 7.06 9.84 14.15
C THR A 8 7.34 10.55 12.81
N GLY A 9 8.60 10.61 12.36
CA GLY A 9 8.94 11.26 11.09
C GLY A 9 8.08 10.72 9.94
N LEU A 10 7.71 11.58 8.98
CA LEU A 10 6.76 11.23 7.91
C LEU A 10 7.18 9.96 7.15
N GLU A 11 8.48 9.77 6.94
CA GLU A 11 9.06 8.56 6.33
C GLU A 11 8.78 7.30 7.17
N ARG A 12 8.98 7.35 8.49
CA ARG A 12 8.70 6.22 9.38
C ARG A 12 7.20 5.91 9.44
N LEU A 13 6.34 6.94 9.33
CA LEU A 13 4.91 6.75 9.21
C LEU A 13 4.53 6.09 7.88
N ALA A 14 5.13 6.52 6.77
CA ALA A 14 4.92 5.92 5.45
C ALA A 14 5.29 4.44 5.42
N VAL A 15 6.47 4.07 5.95
CA VAL A 15 6.90 2.68 6.06
C VAL A 15 5.91 1.85 6.87
N ARG A 16 5.44 2.36 8.02
CA ARG A 16 4.45 1.65 8.85
C ARG A 16 3.11 1.46 8.14
N VAL A 17 2.63 2.49 7.45
CA VAL A 17 1.39 2.42 6.66
C VAL A 17 1.53 1.37 5.55
N LEU A 18 2.63 1.40 4.79
CA LEU A 18 2.91 0.43 3.73
C LEU A 18 2.95 -1.00 4.24
N LEU A 19 3.70 -1.27 5.33
CA LEU A 19 3.79 -2.61 5.90
C LEU A 19 2.43 -3.16 6.31
N ARG A 20 1.54 -2.32 6.85
CA ARG A 20 0.18 -2.73 7.24
C ARG A 20 -0.71 -3.01 6.04
N LEU A 21 -0.63 -2.16 5.01
CA LEU A 21 -1.38 -2.35 3.78
C LEU A 21 -0.91 -3.58 2.99
N GLN A 22 0.38 -3.91 3.04
CA GLN A 22 0.93 -5.13 2.43
C GLN A 22 0.58 -6.39 3.23
N ALA A 23 0.57 -6.31 4.56
CA ALA A 23 0.21 -7.45 5.41
C ALA A 23 -1.26 -7.85 5.26
N GLU A 24 -2.18 -6.87 5.16
CA GLU A 24 -3.62 -7.13 5.05
C GLU A 24 -4.27 -6.17 4.02
N PRO A 25 -4.11 -6.43 2.71
CA PRO A 25 -4.65 -5.57 1.67
C PRO A 25 -6.17 -5.53 1.72
N GLY A 26 -6.76 -4.34 1.54
CA GLY A 26 -8.22 -4.15 1.49
C GLY A 26 -8.92 -4.24 2.85
N LYS A 27 -8.18 -4.45 3.96
CA LYS A 27 -8.76 -4.44 5.32
C LYS A 27 -8.82 -3.04 5.92
N TYR A 28 -7.88 -2.19 5.54
CA TYR A 28 -7.65 -0.92 6.21
C TYR A 28 -8.18 0.27 5.43
N THR A 29 -8.83 1.20 6.14
CA THR A 29 -9.12 2.57 5.70
C THR A 29 -8.10 3.54 6.29
N ALA A 30 -8.01 4.76 5.75
CA ALA A 30 -7.14 5.80 6.32
C ALA A 30 -7.47 6.10 7.79
N ARG A 31 -8.74 6.01 8.19
CA ARG A 31 -9.19 6.24 9.57
C ARG A 31 -8.83 5.08 10.50
N SER A 32 -8.95 3.83 10.04
CA SER A 32 -8.55 2.68 10.86
C SER A 32 -7.04 2.64 11.05
N LEU A 33 -6.25 2.95 10.01
CA LEU A 33 -4.79 3.07 10.13
C LEU A 33 -4.38 4.18 11.10
N ALA A 34 -5.04 5.33 11.04
CA ALA A 34 -4.78 6.42 11.98
C ALA A 34 -5.00 5.99 13.43
N ARG A 35 -6.09 5.27 13.72
CA ARG A 35 -6.36 4.73 15.06
C ARG A 35 -5.32 3.72 15.51
N GLU A 36 -4.95 2.79 14.64
CA GLU A 36 -3.99 1.74 14.96
C GLU A 36 -2.56 2.28 15.16
N LEU A 37 -2.17 3.27 14.36
CA LEU A 37 -0.84 3.86 14.41
C LEU A 37 -0.72 4.99 15.45
N GLY A 38 -1.81 5.35 16.13
CA GLY A 38 -1.83 6.44 17.11
C GLY A 38 -1.63 7.82 16.48
N GLU A 39 -2.05 7.98 15.23
CA GLU A 39 -1.82 9.17 14.40
C GLU A 39 -3.14 9.84 14.02
N THR A 40 -3.05 11.07 13.48
CA THR A 40 -4.25 11.76 12.99
C THR A 40 -4.63 11.27 11.59
N ALA A 41 -5.93 11.19 11.31
CA ALA A 41 -6.43 10.79 10.00
C ALA A 41 -5.91 11.69 8.87
N ASN A 42 -5.78 12.99 9.11
CA ASN A 42 -5.23 13.94 8.13
C ASN A 42 -3.76 13.61 7.80
N ARG A 43 -2.96 13.29 8.82
CA ARG A 43 -1.54 12.95 8.64
C ARG A 43 -1.36 11.65 7.88
N VAL A 44 -2.14 10.62 8.24
CA VAL A 44 -2.15 9.34 7.52
C VAL A 44 -2.64 9.53 6.08
N ASN A 45 -3.65 10.37 5.86
CA ASN A 45 -4.16 10.64 4.51
C ASN A 45 -3.12 11.31 3.60
N ARG A 46 -2.35 12.28 4.13
CA ARG A 46 -1.23 12.90 3.39
C ARG A 46 -0.17 11.89 3.02
N VAL A 47 0.14 10.96 3.93
CA VAL A 47 1.11 9.89 3.68
C VAL A 47 0.59 8.93 2.61
N ILE A 48 -0.68 8.52 2.68
CA ILE A 48 -1.28 7.66 1.65
C ILE A 48 -1.24 8.33 0.28
N LEU A 49 -1.59 9.61 0.18
CA LEU A 49 -1.51 10.36 -1.08
C LEU A 49 -0.09 10.39 -1.64
N ALA A 50 0.92 10.64 -0.80
CA ALA A 50 2.32 10.61 -1.24
C ALA A 50 2.75 9.22 -1.74
N ILE A 51 2.27 8.14 -1.10
CA ILE A 51 2.57 6.77 -1.51
C ILE A 51 1.80 6.38 -2.79
N GLU A 52 0.57 6.88 -2.96
CA GLU A 52 -0.23 6.69 -4.18
C GLU A 52 0.52 7.18 -5.42
N ASP A 53 1.15 8.36 -5.32
CA ASP A 53 1.95 8.95 -6.39
C ASP A 53 3.21 8.14 -6.73
N GLU A 54 3.77 7.37 -5.78
CA GLU A 54 5.04 6.65 -5.94
C GLU A 54 4.89 5.17 -6.31
N ILE A 55 4.00 4.43 -5.63
CA ILE A 55 3.97 2.95 -5.66
C ILE A 55 2.71 2.42 -6.36
N GLY A 56 1.65 3.23 -6.48
CA GLY A 56 0.35 2.80 -7.01
C GLY A 56 -0.49 2.10 -5.94
N ILE A 57 -1.15 2.90 -5.12
CA ILE A 57 -2.18 2.44 -4.18
C ILE A 57 -3.55 2.72 -4.79
N GLU A 58 -4.52 1.85 -4.53
CA GLU A 58 -5.92 2.05 -4.89
C GLU A 58 -6.80 2.22 -3.66
N ARG A 59 -7.82 3.06 -3.83
CA ARG A 59 -8.88 3.29 -2.85
C ARG A 59 -10.23 2.97 -3.45
N ALA A 60 -11.01 2.16 -2.74
CA ALA A 60 -12.40 1.88 -3.06
C ALA A 60 -13.33 3.08 -2.74
N GLY A 61 -13.07 4.22 -3.36
CA GLY A 61 -13.75 5.51 -3.11
C GLY A 61 -13.07 6.40 -2.06
N ALA A 62 -13.63 7.60 -1.84
CA ALA A 62 -13.00 8.66 -1.03
C ALA A 62 -12.68 8.25 0.43
N TYR A 63 -13.43 7.31 0.99
CA TYR A 63 -13.23 6.77 2.35
C TYR A 63 -13.14 5.25 2.37
N GLY A 64 -12.87 4.65 1.21
CA GLY A 64 -12.86 3.20 1.03
C GLY A 64 -11.66 2.52 1.67
N VAL A 65 -11.71 1.19 1.59
CA VAL A 65 -10.55 0.36 1.90
C VAL A 65 -9.42 0.62 0.91
N ILE A 66 -8.20 0.44 1.40
CA ILE A 66 -6.97 0.75 0.68
C ILE A 66 -6.28 -0.56 0.31
N THR A 67 -5.90 -0.69 -0.94
CA THR A 67 -5.15 -1.83 -1.49
C THR A 67 -3.87 -1.33 -2.12
N VAL A 68 -2.75 -2.03 -1.89
CA VAL A 68 -1.50 -1.76 -2.60
C VAL A 68 -1.51 -2.62 -3.84
N LYS A 69 -1.35 -2.02 -5.04
CA LYS A 69 -1.11 -2.82 -6.24
C LYS A 69 0.27 -3.44 -6.10
N SER A 70 0.31 -4.74 -5.80
CA SER A 70 1.56 -5.46 -5.85
C SER A 70 1.97 -5.50 -7.32
N ARG A 71 3.15 -4.98 -7.67
CA ARG A 71 3.73 -5.07 -9.03
C ARG A 71 3.99 -6.53 -9.49
N ASN A 72 3.56 -7.52 -8.70
CA ASN A 72 3.78 -8.94 -8.91
C ASN A 72 2.62 -9.69 -9.58
N GLU A 73 1.48 -9.05 -9.85
CA GLU A 73 0.33 -9.72 -10.50
C GLU A 73 0.40 -9.76 -12.04
N THR A 74 1.58 -9.62 -12.66
CA THR A 74 1.71 -9.72 -14.13
C THR A 74 2.79 -10.69 -14.59
N ARG A 75 3.09 -11.74 -13.79
CA ARG A 75 4.18 -12.67 -14.12
C ARG A 75 3.86 -14.15 -13.90
N GLU A 76 2.62 -14.58 -14.15
CA GLU A 76 2.28 -16.02 -14.08
C GLU A 76 1.41 -16.55 -15.25
N ASP A 77 1.20 -15.79 -16.33
CA ASP A 77 0.43 -16.27 -17.51
C ASP A 77 1.30 -16.47 -18.79
N GLN A 78 2.58 -16.86 -18.66
CA GLN A 78 3.45 -17.13 -19.83
C GLN A 78 4.10 -18.51 -19.88
N ASP A 79 3.58 -19.50 -19.14
CA ASP A 79 4.01 -20.91 -19.26
C ASP A 79 2.90 -21.80 -19.86
N VAL A 80 2.31 -21.38 -20.98
CA VAL A 80 1.48 -22.27 -21.81
C VAL A 80 2.16 -22.44 -23.18
N HIS A 81 2.33 -23.70 -23.61
CA HIS A 81 2.70 -24.19 -24.96
C HIS A 81 4.17 -24.56 -25.26
N ASP A 82 4.74 -25.58 -24.59
CA ASP A 82 5.86 -26.33 -25.22
C ASP A 82 5.80 -27.86 -25.04
N SER A 83 4.63 -28.45 -24.78
CA SER A 83 4.52 -29.89 -24.51
C SER A 83 3.87 -30.72 -25.62
N GLU A 84 3.33 -30.12 -26.68
CA GLU A 84 2.53 -30.85 -27.70
C GLU A 84 3.13 -30.88 -29.11
N VAL A 85 4.44 -31.07 -29.33
CA VAL A 85 4.93 -31.39 -30.69
C VAL A 85 6.18 -32.28 -30.73
N LYS A 86 6.25 -33.39 -29.99
CA LYS A 86 7.34 -34.38 -30.20
C LYS A 86 6.99 -35.87 -30.04
N ARG A 87 5.75 -36.27 -30.34
CA ARG A 87 5.45 -37.69 -30.64
C ARG A 87 4.39 -37.81 -31.73
N ALA A 88 4.77 -37.39 -32.93
CA ALA A 88 4.30 -37.98 -34.18
C ALA A 88 5.44 -38.84 -34.74
#